data_AF-A0A379MRJ5-F1
#
_entry.id   AF-A0A379MRJ5-F1
#
_cell.length_a   1.000
_cell.length_b   1.000
_cell.length_c   1.000
_cell.angle_alpha   90.00
_cell.angle_beta   90.00
_cell.angle_gamma   90.00
#
_symmetry.space_group_name_H-M   'P 1'
#
loop_
_entity.id
_entity.type
_entity.pdbx_description
1 polymer ?
#
loop_
_entity_poly.entity_id
_entity_poly.type
_entity_poly.pdbx_seq_one_letter_code
_entity_poly.pdbx_strand_id
1 'polypeptide(L)'
;MADIFQNSNKIEDELINVGSDRACVIVGAALLEDVLRALLAEYFTHKADSNKLFDHSGALGTFSAKIELSFHLGLISDYEYKLLNKIRDIRNRFAHRTCMSSFQDDPGIKDEITAVLTINDKLWFRLKLVHADEALVKISSDNPWKREYVKCILWLRLALYHRIIHARHTIPEPVTPFVDSLDMQEFLCNSVESWINRCNIKMQDLREMRNFASENNGSQELASNIETNISLCKKQIKENKEHLSICQKIKKLIHEKMIEEGLLDNKQ
;
A
#
# COMPACT_ATOMS: atom_id res chain seq x y z
N MET A 1 -10.98 -5.09 -10.55
CA MET A 1 -10.36 -3.76 -10.78
C MET A 1 -11.22 -2.87 -11.68
N ALA A 2 -11.68 -3.35 -12.84
CA ALA A 2 -12.65 -2.61 -13.67
C ALA A 2 -13.87 -2.14 -12.84
N ASP A 3 -14.46 -3.00 -12.01
CA ASP A 3 -15.63 -2.63 -11.19
C ASP A 3 -15.39 -1.59 -10.08
N ILE A 4 -14.20 -1.54 -9.45
CA ILE A 4 -13.89 -0.62 -8.32
C ILE A 4 -13.82 0.84 -8.81
N PHE A 5 -13.47 1.05 -10.09
CA PHE A 5 -13.35 2.37 -10.72
C PHE A 5 -14.48 2.67 -11.70
N GLN A 6 -15.02 1.68 -12.41
CA GLN A 6 -16.19 1.87 -13.28
C GLN A 6 -17.42 2.33 -12.48
N ASN A 7 -17.51 1.95 -11.21
CA ASN A 7 -18.60 2.39 -10.32
C ASN A 7 -18.22 3.58 -9.42
N SER A 8 -17.11 4.30 -9.66
CA SER A 8 -16.66 5.41 -8.79
C SER A 8 -17.76 6.45 -8.57
N ASN A 9 -18.40 6.88 -9.66
CA ASN A 9 -19.47 7.87 -9.60
C ASN A 9 -20.69 7.37 -8.82
N LYS A 10 -21.04 6.08 -8.95
CA LYS A 10 -22.16 5.48 -8.21
C LYS A 10 -21.87 5.37 -6.72
N ILE A 11 -20.64 4.99 -6.35
CA ILE A 11 -20.23 4.89 -4.94
C ILE A 11 -20.17 6.27 -4.30
N GLU A 12 -19.64 7.27 -5.01
CA GLU A 12 -19.66 8.66 -4.56
C GLU A 12 -21.09 9.19 -4.40
N ASP A 13 -21.98 8.88 -5.35
CA ASP A 13 -23.40 9.20 -5.22
C ASP A 13 -24.05 8.52 -4.02
N GLU A 14 -23.71 7.25 -3.73
CA GLU A 14 -24.28 6.51 -2.59
C GLU A 14 -23.77 7.06 -1.24
N LEU A 15 -22.49 7.43 -1.18
CA LEU A 15 -21.88 8.05 0.00
C LEU A 15 -22.40 9.47 0.28
N ILE A 16 -22.63 10.24 -0.78
CA ILE A 16 -22.87 11.69 -0.70
C ILE A 16 -24.35 12.03 -0.85
N ASN A 17 -25.00 11.50 -1.90
CA ASN A 17 -26.30 11.98 -2.40
C ASN A 17 -27.50 11.14 -1.95
N VAL A 18 -27.33 9.83 -1.73
CA VAL A 18 -28.47 8.90 -1.60
C VAL A 18 -28.64 8.34 -0.17
N GLY A 19 -27.57 8.25 0.62
CA GLY A 19 -27.59 7.55 1.91
C GLY A 19 -27.87 8.41 3.15
N SER A 20 -28.62 7.85 4.11
CA SER A 20 -28.56 8.25 5.53
C SER A 20 -27.12 8.13 6.06
N ASP A 21 -26.81 8.72 7.22
CA ASP A 21 -25.48 8.55 7.84
C ASP A 21 -25.13 7.07 8.02
N ARG A 22 -26.12 6.24 8.39
CA ARG A 22 -25.97 4.79 8.48
C ARG A 22 -25.59 4.15 7.14
N ALA A 23 -26.27 4.51 6.06
CA ALA A 23 -25.93 3.99 4.73
C ALA A 23 -24.52 4.43 4.32
N CYS A 24 -24.18 5.71 4.52
CA CYS A 24 -22.85 6.26 4.25
C CYS A 24 -21.74 5.48 4.99
N VAL A 25 -21.95 5.18 6.28
CA VAL A 25 -21.00 4.41 7.10
C VAL A 25 -20.84 2.97 6.62
N ILE A 26 -21.95 2.29 6.32
CA ILE A 26 -21.92 0.89 5.89
C ILE A 26 -21.24 0.76 4.52
N VAL A 27 -21.64 1.61 3.56
CA VAL A 27 -21.10 1.62 2.19
C VAL A 27 -19.63 2.04 2.19
N GLY A 28 -19.28 3.08 2.96
CA GLY A 28 -17.89 3.56 3.05
C GLY A 28 -16.94 2.52 3.64
N ALA A 29 -17.35 1.82 4.69
CA ALA A 29 -16.55 0.74 5.26
C ALA A 29 -16.42 -0.45 4.30
N ALA A 30 -17.51 -0.86 3.64
CA ALA A 30 -17.48 -1.95 2.65
C ALA A 30 -16.54 -1.63 1.47
N LEU A 31 -16.59 -0.39 0.98
CA LEU A 31 -15.69 0.10 -0.06
C LEU A 31 -14.21 -0.04 0.33
N LEU A 32 -13.84 0.41 1.54
CA LEU A 32 -12.46 0.29 1.99
C LEU A 32 -12.02 -1.16 2.25
N GLU A 33 -12.94 -2.01 2.71
CA GLU A 33 -12.71 -3.44 2.83
C GLU A 33 -12.39 -4.09 1.48
N ASP A 34 -13.14 -3.75 0.43
CA ASP A 34 -12.92 -4.24 -0.93
C ASP A 34 -11.61 -3.70 -1.54
N VAL A 35 -11.26 -2.45 -1.25
CA VAL A 35 -9.98 -1.86 -1.68
C VAL A 35 -8.80 -2.56 -1.00
N LEU A 36 -8.89 -2.88 0.29
CA LEU A 36 -7.85 -3.68 0.97
C LEU A 36 -7.77 -5.10 0.42
N ARG A 37 -8.90 -5.74 0.11
CA ARG A 37 -8.91 -7.03 -0.57
C ARG A 37 -8.14 -6.94 -1.89
N ALA A 38 -8.44 -5.93 -2.72
CA ALA A 38 -7.76 -5.73 -3.99
C ALA A 38 -6.25 -5.51 -3.81
N LEU A 39 -5.85 -4.70 -2.83
CA LEU A 39 -4.45 -4.47 -2.48
C LEU A 39 -3.72 -5.76 -2.10
N LEU A 40 -4.31 -6.56 -1.21
CA LEU A 40 -3.71 -7.84 -0.80
C LEU A 40 -3.67 -8.84 -1.96
N ALA A 41 -4.72 -8.92 -2.77
CA ALA A 41 -4.76 -9.81 -3.93
C ALA A 41 -3.70 -9.49 -4.98
N GLU A 42 -3.38 -8.21 -5.19
CA GLU A 42 -2.32 -7.75 -6.10
C GLU A 42 -0.92 -7.93 -5.50
N TYR A 43 -0.80 -8.02 -4.17
CA TYR A 43 0.47 -8.26 -3.49
C TYR A 43 0.82 -9.75 -3.37
N PHE A 44 -0.17 -10.63 -3.29
CA PHE A 44 0.05 -12.07 -3.18
C PHE A 44 0.56 -12.68 -4.49
N THR A 45 1.31 -13.78 -4.36
CA THR A 45 1.75 -14.56 -5.51
C THR A 45 0.56 -15.10 -6.31
N HIS A 46 0.67 -15.09 -7.64
CA HIS A 46 -0.36 -15.62 -8.53
C HIS A 46 -0.28 -17.16 -8.71
N LYS A 47 0.55 -17.86 -7.91
CA LYS A 47 0.68 -19.33 -7.95
C LYS A 47 -0.57 -20.08 -7.53
N ALA A 48 -1.40 -19.47 -6.68
CA ALA A 48 -2.62 -20.06 -6.17
C ALA A 48 -3.75 -19.02 -6.20
N ASP A 49 -4.97 -19.51 -6.37
CA ASP A 49 -6.15 -18.66 -6.25
C ASP A 49 -6.30 -18.16 -4.80
N SER A 50 -6.03 -16.87 -4.60
CA SER A 50 -6.14 -16.21 -3.29
C SER A 50 -7.58 -15.92 -2.90
N ASN A 51 -8.57 -16.14 -3.78
CA ASN A 51 -9.99 -15.88 -3.47
C ASN A 51 -10.47 -16.61 -2.23
N LYS A 52 -10.03 -17.86 -2.01
CA LYS A 52 -10.37 -18.65 -0.82
C LYS A 52 -9.93 -18.00 0.51
N LEU A 53 -8.88 -17.16 0.48
CA LEU A 53 -8.46 -16.42 1.67
C LEU A 53 -9.50 -15.37 2.04
N PHE A 54 -10.18 -14.80 1.06
CA PHE A 54 -11.14 -13.71 1.24
C PHE A 54 -12.59 -14.19 1.41
N ASP A 55 -12.86 -15.48 1.29
CA ASP A 55 -14.15 -16.07 1.64
C ASP A 55 -14.53 -15.72 3.07
N HIS A 56 -15.83 -15.70 3.39
CA HIS A 56 -16.31 -15.30 4.71
C HIS A 56 -15.70 -16.14 5.86
N SER A 57 -15.46 -17.43 5.62
CA SER A 57 -14.78 -18.35 6.54
C SER A 57 -13.26 -18.43 6.33
N GLY A 58 -12.72 -17.67 5.38
CA GLY A 58 -11.29 -17.62 5.06
C GLY A 58 -10.52 -16.74 6.04
N ALA A 59 -9.18 -16.89 6.03
CA ALA A 59 -8.29 -16.17 6.95
C ALA A 59 -8.36 -14.64 6.83
N LEU A 60 -8.77 -14.13 5.67
CA LEU A 60 -8.95 -12.71 5.35
C LEU A 60 -10.42 -12.38 5.08
N GLY A 61 -11.35 -13.18 5.61
CA GLY A 61 -12.79 -13.00 5.44
C GLY A 61 -13.36 -11.76 6.13
N THR A 62 -12.65 -11.19 7.11
CA THR A 62 -13.11 -10.02 7.87
C THR A 62 -12.34 -8.75 7.51
N PHE A 63 -12.98 -7.58 7.70
CA PHE A 63 -12.33 -6.28 7.52
C PHE A 63 -11.09 -6.13 8.43
N SER A 64 -11.21 -6.55 9.69
CA SER A 64 -10.11 -6.48 10.66
C SER A 64 -8.90 -7.28 10.20
N ALA A 65 -9.08 -8.51 9.72
CA ALA A 65 -7.98 -9.36 9.27
C ALA A 65 -7.25 -8.75 8.07
N LYS A 66 -7.98 -8.12 7.15
CA LYS A 66 -7.38 -7.40 6.01
C LYS A 66 -6.56 -6.20 6.48
N ILE A 67 -7.08 -5.38 7.41
CA ILE A 67 -6.36 -4.24 7.98
C ILE A 67 -5.07 -4.70 8.66
N GLU A 68 -5.16 -5.72 9.53
CA GLU A 68 -4.00 -6.26 10.25
C GLU A 68 -2.91 -6.75 9.30
N LEU A 69 -3.28 -7.58 8.31
CA LEU A 69 -2.29 -8.13 7.39
C LEU A 69 -1.67 -7.04 6.52
N SER A 70 -2.46 -6.11 6.00
CA SER A 70 -1.93 -4.99 5.21
C SER A 70 -0.93 -4.14 6.00
N PHE A 71 -1.15 -3.93 7.31
CA PHE A 71 -0.22 -3.20 8.16
C PHE A 71 1.07 -3.98 8.43
N HIS A 72 0.97 -5.26 8.77
CA HIS A 72 2.14 -6.11 9.05
C HIS A 72 2.98 -6.38 7.79
N LEU A 73 2.40 -6.31 6.60
CA LEU A 73 3.12 -6.35 5.32
C LEU A 73 3.71 -4.99 4.91
N GLY A 74 3.49 -3.93 5.70
CA GLY A 74 3.98 -2.58 5.39
C GLY A 74 3.28 -1.91 4.19
N LEU A 75 2.10 -2.41 3.79
CA LEU A 75 1.34 -1.87 2.65
C LEU A 75 0.57 -0.60 3.02
N ILE A 76 0.27 -0.42 4.31
CA ILE A 76 -0.35 0.77 4.89
C ILE A 76 0.49 1.29 6.06
N SER A 77 0.43 2.59 6.29
CA SER A 77 1.11 3.29 7.38
C SER A 77 0.34 3.17 8.71
N ASP A 78 1.01 3.51 9.82
CA ASP A 78 0.38 3.61 11.16
C ASP A 78 -0.80 4.61 11.16
N TYR A 79 -0.70 5.69 10.38
CA TYR A 79 -1.78 6.66 10.22
C TYR A 79 -3.00 6.03 9.55
N GLU A 80 -2.82 5.37 8.40
CA GLU A 80 -3.90 4.70 7.65
C GLU A 80 -4.51 3.55 8.45
N TYR A 81 -3.68 2.77 9.15
CA TYR A 81 -4.11 1.68 10.04
C TYR A 81 -5.05 2.19 11.15
N LYS A 82 -4.70 3.31 11.80
CA LYS A 82 -5.56 3.95 12.81
C LYS A 82 -6.89 4.43 12.23
N LEU A 83 -6.86 5.08 11.06
CA LEU A 83 -8.07 5.55 10.38
C LEU A 83 -8.99 4.38 10.01
N LEU A 84 -8.44 3.31 9.40
CA LEU A 84 -9.19 2.13 8.98
C LEU A 84 -9.83 1.40 10.15
N ASN A 85 -9.09 1.20 11.25
CA ASN A 85 -9.65 0.60 12.46
C ASN A 85 -10.75 1.48 13.07
N LYS A 86 -10.57 2.80 13.04
CA LYS A 86 -11.59 3.73 13.52
C LYS A 86 -12.88 3.64 12.69
N ILE A 87 -12.75 3.56 11.36
CA ILE A 87 -13.88 3.37 10.45
C ILE A 87 -14.58 2.02 10.70
N ARG A 88 -13.81 0.94 10.91
CA ARG A 88 -14.34 -0.38 11.28
C ARG A 88 -15.16 -0.32 12.57
N ASP A 89 -14.65 0.35 13.61
CA ASP A 89 -15.33 0.50 14.90
C ASP A 89 -16.62 1.34 14.80
N ILE A 90 -16.60 2.42 14.02
CA ILE A 90 -17.79 3.24 13.75
C ILE A 90 -18.84 2.40 13.01
N ARG A 91 -18.44 1.67 11.95
CA ARG A 91 -19.35 0.78 11.21
C ARG A 91 -20.01 -0.26 12.11
N ASN A 92 -19.24 -0.88 13.01
CA ASN A 92 -19.78 -1.87 13.92
C ASN A 92 -20.82 -1.27 14.89
N ARG A 93 -20.62 -0.04 15.38
CA ARG A 93 -21.64 0.66 16.18
C ARG A 93 -22.94 0.91 15.41
N PHE A 94 -22.84 1.40 14.17
CA PHE A 94 -24.01 1.58 13.29
C PHE A 94 -24.70 0.25 12.92
N ALA A 95 -23.96 -0.86 12.85
CA ALA A 95 -24.52 -2.17 12.53
C ALA A 95 -25.23 -2.84 13.71
N HIS A 96 -24.69 -2.71 14.93
CA HIS A 96 -25.15 -3.46 16.11
C HIS A 96 -26.15 -2.71 17.00
N ARG A 97 -26.31 -1.39 16.85
CA ARG A 97 -27.33 -0.63 17.58
C ARG A 97 -28.56 -0.40 16.71
N THR A 98 -29.69 -0.99 17.11
CA THR A 98 -30.95 -0.96 16.35
C THR A 98 -31.49 0.45 16.13
N CYS A 99 -31.27 1.38 17.05
CA CYS A 99 -31.76 2.76 16.98
C CYS A 99 -30.73 3.78 16.43
N MET A 100 -29.54 3.35 15.98
CA MET A 100 -28.58 4.28 15.40
C MET A 100 -28.89 4.54 13.92
N SER A 101 -29.09 5.82 13.60
CA SER A 101 -29.44 6.30 12.26
C SER A 101 -28.57 7.48 11.81
N SER A 102 -28.07 8.27 12.75
CA SER A 102 -27.25 9.47 12.54
C SER A 102 -25.95 9.44 13.34
N PHE A 103 -24.92 10.14 12.85
CA PHE A 103 -23.75 10.51 13.66
C PHE A 103 -24.14 11.33 14.90
N GLN A 104 -25.33 11.93 14.90
CA GLN A 104 -25.85 12.68 16.03
C GLN A 104 -26.22 11.84 17.24
N ASP A 105 -26.54 10.56 17.02
CA ASP A 105 -27.12 9.66 18.02
C ASP A 105 -26.09 9.16 19.06
N ASP A 106 -24.79 9.31 18.79
CA ASP A 106 -23.70 8.90 19.68
C ASP A 106 -22.63 10.00 19.78
N PRO A 107 -22.55 10.72 20.91
CA PRO A 107 -21.51 11.72 21.15
C PRO A 107 -20.08 11.20 20.97
N GLY A 108 -19.82 9.94 21.35
CA GLY A 108 -18.49 9.35 21.22
C GLY A 108 -18.05 9.21 19.77
N ILE A 109 -18.97 8.97 18.83
CA ILE A 109 -18.63 8.92 17.40
C ILE A 109 -18.23 10.30 16.88
N LYS A 110 -18.87 11.37 17.35
CA LYS A 110 -18.54 12.75 16.96
C LYS A 110 -17.11 13.11 17.34
N ASP A 111 -16.77 12.88 18.61
CA ASP A 111 -15.45 13.17 19.16
C ASP A 111 -14.38 12.38 18.41
N GLU A 112 -14.66 11.13 18.10
CA GLU A 112 -13.75 10.26 17.35
C GLU A 112 -13.55 10.71 15.90
N ILE A 113 -14.61 11.15 15.20
CA ILE A 113 -14.49 11.68 13.83
C ILE A 113 -13.61 12.93 13.85
N THR A 114 -13.87 13.86 14.76
CA THR A 114 -13.12 15.12 14.87
C THR A 114 -11.67 14.90 15.30
N ALA A 115 -11.41 13.94 16.18
CA ALA A 115 -10.07 13.68 16.69
C ALA A 115 -9.19 12.86 15.74
N VAL A 116 -9.79 11.91 14.99
CA VAL A 116 -9.04 10.89 14.25
C VAL A 116 -9.24 11.00 12.74
N LEU A 117 -10.47 11.21 12.27
CA LEU A 117 -10.79 11.09 10.84
C LEU A 117 -10.61 12.38 10.03
N THR A 118 -10.25 13.49 10.67
CA THR A 118 -9.98 14.76 9.96
C THR A 118 -8.72 14.66 9.11
N ILE A 119 -8.90 14.72 7.79
CA ILE A 119 -7.82 14.75 6.82
C ILE A 119 -7.36 16.20 6.62
N ASN A 120 -6.07 16.46 6.83
CA ASN A 120 -5.51 17.79 6.65
C ASN A 120 -5.56 18.25 5.18
N ASP A 121 -5.55 19.57 4.96
CA ASP A 121 -5.74 20.13 3.62
C ASP A 121 -4.61 19.82 2.64
N LYS A 122 -3.39 19.59 3.14
CA LYS A 122 -2.24 19.19 2.30
C LYS A 122 -2.46 17.81 1.70
N LEU A 123 -2.98 16.86 2.49
CA LEU A 123 -3.31 15.51 2.06
C LEU A 123 -4.57 15.48 1.18
N TRP A 124 -5.53 16.36 1.46
CA TRP A 124 -6.76 16.50 0.66
C TRP A 124 -6.54 17.16 -0.70
N PHE A 125 -5.51 18.00 -0.83
CA PHE A 125 -5.30 18.88 -1.99
C PHE A 125 -5.43 18.19 -3.34
N ARG A 126 -4.81 17.02 -3.50
CA ARG A 126 -4.86 16.29 -4.77
C ARG A 126 -6.28 15.86 -5.12
N LEU A 127 -7.08 15.44 -4.15
CA LEU A 127 -8.46 15.02 -4.40
C LEU A 127 -9.38 16.22 -4.68
N LYS A 128 -9.13 17.34 -3.97
CA LYS A 128 -9.82 18.62 -4.21
C LYS A 128 -9.75 19.09 -5.66
N LEU A 129 -8.65 18.81 -6.37
CA LEU A 129 -8.50 19.15 -7.79
C LEU A 129 -9.37 18.31 -8.74
N VAL A 130 -9.91 17.17 -8.29
CA VAL A 130 -10.60 16.17 -9.12
C VAL A 130 -12.10 16.14 -8.80
N HIS A 131 -12.73 17.32 -8.70
CA HIS A 131 -14.17 17.54 -8.42
C HIS A 131 -14.68 17.12 -7.02
N ALA A 132 -13.84 16.60 -6.12
CA ALA A 132 -14.29 16.11 -4.81
C ALA A 132 -14.94 17.19 -3.94
N ASP A 133 -14.48 18.45 -4.00
CA ASP A 133 -15.06 19.55 -3.22
C ASP A 133 -16.49 19.87 -3.66
N GLU A 134 -16.80 19.83 -4.96
CA GLU A 134 -18.15 20.03 -5.50
C GLU A 134 -19.11 18.96 -4.98
N ALA A 135 -18.65 17.71 -4.87
CA ALA A 135 -19.43 16.62 -4.32
C ALA A 135 -19.69 16.82 -2.81
N LEU A 136 -18.67 17.22 -2.03
CA LEU A 136 -18.84 17.48 -0.60
C LEU A 136 -19.77 18.66 -0.29
N VAL A 137 -19.90 19.65 -1.18
CA VAL A 137 -20.87 20.78 -1.04
C VAL A 137 -22.32 20.29 -0.94
N LYS A 138 -22.63 19.13 -1.52
CA LYS A 138 -23.97 18.52 -1.44
C LYS A 138 -24.30 17.98 -0.04
N ILE A 139 -23.29 17.74 0.80
CA ILE A 139 -23.50 17.37 2.20
C ILE A 139 -23.87 18.62 2.98
N SER A 140 -25.04 18.59 3.62
CA SER A 140 -25.56 19.70 4.42
C SER A 140 -24.57 20.13 5.51
N SER A 141 -24.46 21.45 5.70
CA SER A 141 -23.50 22.07 6.63
C SER A 141 -23.79 21.77 8.10
N ASP A 142 -25.02 21.36 8.43
CA ASP A 142 -25.45 20.90 9.75
C ASP A 142 -24.96 19.48 10.09
N ASN A 143 -24.33 18.78 9.14
CA ASN A 143 -23.74 17.46 9.33
C ASN A 143 -22.22 17.44 9.02
N PRO A 144 -21.41 18.16 9.81
CA PRO A 144 -19.96 18.23 9.61
C PRO A 144 -19.27 16.86 9.76
N TRP A 145 -19.83 15.96 10.57
CA TRP A 145 -19.28 14.62 10.78
C TRP A 145 -19.40 13.73 9.55
N LYS A 146 -20.55 13.76 8.85
CA LYS A 146 -20.68 13.06 7.56
C LYS A 146 -19.67 13.59 6.56
N ARG A 147 -19.48 14.92 6.48
CA ARG A 147 -18.49 15.54 5.59
C ARG A 147 -17.06 15.03 5.89
N GLU A 148 -16.63 15.08 7.15
CA GLU A 148 -15.28 14.61 7.53
C GLU A 148 -15.11 13.10 7.33
N TYR A 149 -16.14 12.32 7.66
CA TYR A 149 -16.14 10.87 7.41
C TYR A 149 -15.97 10.56 5.92
N VAL A 150 -16.78 11.18 5.05
CA VAL A 150 -16.68 11.00 3.59
C VAL A 150 -15.32 11.48 3.07
N LYS A 151 -14.81 12.62 3.54
CA LYS A 151 -13.46 13.12 3.21
C LYS A 151 -12.40 12.06 3.52
N CYS A 152 -12.49 11.44 4.70
CA CYS A 152 -11.60 10.35 5.11
C CYS A 152 -11.69 9.12 4.20
N ILE A 153 -12.92 8.65 3.91
CA ILE A 153 -13.16 7.50 3.02
C ILE A 153 -12.54 7.73 1.64
N LEU A 154 -12.81 8.89 1.04
CA LEU A 154 -12.33 9.22 -0.31
C LEU A 154 -10.80 9.37 -0.34
N TRP A 155 -10.22 9.97 0.70
CA TRP A 155 -8.78 10.08 0.82
C TRP A 155 -8.11 8.69 0.97
N LEU A 156 -8.61 7.84 1.87
CA LEU A 156 -8.09 6.48 2.06
C LEU A 156 -8.20 5.66 0.79
N ARG A 157 -9.33 5.74 0.08
CA ARG A 157 -9.53 5.07 -1.20
C ARG A 157 -8.44 5.47 -2.20
N LEU A 158 -8.17 6.78 -2.34
CA LEU A 158 -7.13 7.26 -3.23
C LEU A 158 -5.74 6.76 -2.78
N ALA A 159 -5.41 6.89 -1.50
CA ALA A 159 -4.12 6.47 -0.96
C ALA A 159 -3.86 4.98 -1.20
N LEU A 160 -4.83 4.12 -0.87
CA LEU A 160 -4.75 2.67 -1.10
C LEU A 160 -4.71 2.31 -2.59
N TYR A 161 -5.35 3.08 -3.45
CA TYR A 161 -5.23 2.89 -4.89
C TYR A 161 -3.80 3.08 -5.41
N HIS A 162 -3.09 4.10 -4.92
CA HIS A 162 -1.66 4.25 -5.23
C HIS A 162 -0.84 3.04 -4.77
N ARG A 163 -1.20 2.45 -3.62
CA ARG A 163 -0.56 1.23 -3.11
C ARG A 163 -0.88 0.01 -3.98
N ILE A 164 -2.10 -0.10 -4.52
CA ILE A 164 -2.47 -1.17 -5.46
C ILE A 164 -1.61 -1.10 -6.72
N ILE A 165 -1.47 0.10 -7.31
CA ILE A 165 -0.62 0.29 -8.50
C ILE A 165 0.83 -0.11 -8.19
N HIS A 166 1.35 0.33 -7.04
CA HIS A 166 2.69 -0.04 -6.61
C HIS A 166 2.84 -1.55 -6.41
N ALA A 167 1.91 -2.19 -5.69
CA ALA A 167 1.94 -3.63 -5.38
C ALA A 167 2.03 -4.48 -6.66
N ARG A 168 1.26 -4.11 -7.70
CA ARG A 168 1.28 -4.75 -9.01
C ARG A 168 2.65 -4.77 -9.68
N HIS A 169 3.50 -3.79 -9.39
CA HIS A 169 4.83 -3.69 -9.99
C HIS A 169 5.92 -4.29 -9.09
N THR A 170 5.52 -4.86 -7.95
CA THR A 170 6.41 -5.47 -6.96
C THR A 170 5.99 -6.90 -6.60
N ILE A 171 5.21 -7.57 -7.46
CA ILE A 171 4.69 -8.93 -7.21
C ILE A 171 5.87 -9.87 -6.92
N PRO A 172 5.84 -10.62 -5.81
CA PRO A 172 6.84 -11.64 -5.55
C PRO A 172 6.72 -12.75 -6.58
N GLU A 173 7.76 -12.93 -7.40
CA GLU A 173 7.85 -14.09 -8.27
C GLU A 173 7.81 -15.36 -7.42
N PRO A 174 7.08 -16.39 -7.86
CA PRO A 174 6.94 -17.57 -7.05
C PRO A 174 8.27 -18.33 -6.89
N VAL A 175 8.66 -18.68 -5.66
CA VAL A 175 9.91 -19.41 -5.40
C VAL A 175 9.96 -20.75 -6.13
N THR A 176 11.04 -21.00 -6.88
CA THR A 176 11.34 -22.29 -7.52
C THR A 176 12.23 -23.14 -6.60
N PRO A 177 12.14 -24.48 -6.64
CA PRO A 177 13.09 -25.32 -5.91
C PRO A 177 14.49 -25.11 -6.47
N PHE A 178 15.50 -25.20 -5.60
CA PHE A 178 16.88 -25.25 -6.06
C PHE A 178 17.17 -26.61 -6.71
N VAL A 179 17.78 -26.59 -7.90
CA VAL A 179 18.13 -27.81 -8.62
C VAL A 179 19.44 -28.42 -8.10
N ASP A 180 20.40 -27.56 -7.74
CA ASP A 180 21.70 -27.95 -7.18
C ASP A 180 22.34 -26.80 -6.36
N SER A 181 23.58 -26.99 -5.90
CA SER A 181 24.31 -25.96 -5.15
C SER A 181 24.73 -24.74 -5.98
N LEU A 182 24.84 -24.86 -7.31
CA LEU A 182 25.11 -23.72 -8.18
C LEU A 182 23.88 -22.83 -8.32
N ASP A 183 22.71 -23.43 -8.45
CA ASP A 183 21.43 -22.72 -8.49
C ASP A 183 21.18 -21.95 -7.18
N MET A 184 21.47 -22.56 -6.02
CA MET A 184 21.44 -21.86 -4.73
C MET A 184 22.35 -20.63 -4.72
N GLN A 185 23.59 -20.79 -5.21
CA GLN A 185 24.57 -19.72 -5.22
C GLN A 185 24.23 -18.64 -6.25
N GLU A 186 23.62 -19.02 -7.38
CA GLU A 186 23.14 -18.09 -8.40
C GLU A 186 21.98 -17.26 -7.90
N PHE A 187 21.03 -17.87 -7.19
CA PHE A 187 19.95 -17.13 -6.53
C PHE A 187 20.48 -16.07 -5.55
N LEU A 188 21.52 -16.39 -4.78
CA LEU A 188 22.16 -15.42 -3.88
C LEU A 188 22.80 -14.27 -4.67
N CYS A 189 23.54 -14.56 -5.74
CA CYS A 189 24.11 -13.54 -6.62
C CYS A 189 23.02 -12.63 -7.20
N ASN A 190 21.98 -13.22 -7.80
CA ASN A 190 20.85 -12.50 -8.39
C ASN A 190 20.11 -11.64 -7.37
N SER A 191 19.96 -12.12 -6.14
CA SER A 191 19.33 -11.37 -5.05
C SER A 191 20.10 -10.10 -4.69
N VAL A 192 21.44 -10.20 -4.60
CA VAL A 192 22.31 -9.05 -4.33
C VAL A 192 22.33 -8.08 -5.52
N GLU A 193 22.38 -8.57 -6.75
CA GLU A 193 22.33 -7.75 -7.96
C GLU A 193 21.00 -7.01 -8.10
N SER A 194 19.89 -7.71 -7.86
CA SER A 194 18.54 -7.13 -7.82
C SER A 194 18.43 -6.01 -6.79
N TRP A 195 19.04 -6.19 -5.60
CA TRP A 195 19.11 -5.13 -4.59
C TRP A 195 19.90 -3.91 -5.07
N ILE A 196 21.08 -4.12 -5.67
CA ILE A 196 21.89 -3.05 -6.27
C ILE A 196 21.09 -2.28 -7.32
N ASN A 197 20.35 -2.97 -8.20
CA ASN A 197 19.51 -2.34 -9.21
C ASN A 197 18.40 -1.49 -8.59
N ARG A 198 17.72 -1.97 -7.54
CA ARG A 198 16.73 -1.15 -6.82
C ARG A 198 17.35 0.12 -6.22
N CYS A 199 18.55 0.03 -5.65
CA CYS A 199 19.26 1.21 -5.15
C CYS A 199 19.63 2.18 -6.28
N ASN A 200 20.00 1.69 -7.47
CA ASN A 200 20.29 2.52 -8.63
C ASN A 200 19.04 3.27 -9.13
N ILE A 201 17.91 2.57 -9.28
CA ILE A 201 16.62 3.17 -9.68
C ILE A 201 16.23 4.24 -8.67
N LYS A 202 16.21 3.91 -7.37
CA LYS A 202 15.91 4.88 -6.31
C LYS A 202 16.82 6.11 -6.35
N MET A 203 18.12 5.91 -6.62
CA MET A 203 19.08 7.01 -6.73
C MET A 203 18.80 7.89 -7.96
N GLN A 204 18.34 7.32 -9.07
CA GLN A 204 17.90 8.08 -10.24
C GLN A 204 16.67 8.93 -9.90
N ASP A 205 15.64 8.33 -9.31
CA ASP A 205 14.43 9.05 -8.89
C ASP A 205 14.75 10.22 -7.95
N LEU A 206 15.64 10.00 -6.98
CA LEU A 206 16.09 11.04 -6.06
C LEU A 206 16.81 12.20 -6.78
N ARG A 207 17.59 11.91 -7.83
CA ARG A 207 18.26 12.95 -8.63
C ARG A 207 17.25 13.76 -9.45
N GLU A 208 16.25 13.10 -10.02
CA GLU A 208 15.16 13.77 -10.73
C GLU A 208 14.34 14.66 -9.78
N MET A 209 14.01 14.16 -8.59
CA MET A 209 13.35 14.95 -7.54
C MET A 209 14.18 16.16 -7.11
N ARG A 210 15.50 16.01 -6.98
CA ARG A 210 16.40 17.13 -6.66
C ARG A 210 16.39 18.20 -7.74
N ASN A 211 16.45 17.79 -9.01
CA ASN A 211 16.43 18.73 -10.14
C ASN A 211 15.10 19.48 -10.17
N PHE A 212 13.98 18.77 -10.04
CA PHE A 212 12.65 19.36 -9.94
C PHE A 212 12.53 20.34 -8.76
N ALA A 213 13.03 19.97 -7.58
CA ALA A 213 13.04 20.85 -6.41
C ALA A 213 13.88 22.12 -6.66
N SER A 214 15.02 22.00 -7.34
CA SER A 214 15.86 23.14 -7.70
C SER A 214 15.16 24.09 -8.68
N GLU A 215 14.39 23.56 -9.64
CA GLU A 215 13.64 24.36 -10.63
C GLU A 215 12.44 25.09 -10.02
N ASN A 216 11.88 24.56 -8.93
CA ASN A 216 10.65 25.07 -8.30
C ASN A 216 10.90 25.76 -6.94
N ASN A 217 12.11 26.28 -6.69
CA ASN A 217 12.49 26.95 -5.44
C ASN A 217 12.19 26.12 -4.17
N GLY A 218 12.44 24.81 -4.24
CA GLY A 218 12.28 23.90 -3.11
C GLY A 218 13.15 24.28 -1.90
N SER A 219 12.70 23.92 -0.70
CA SER A 219 13.41 24.24 0.55
C SER A 219 14.81 23.62 0.62
N GLN A 220 15.75 24.29 1.32
CA GLN A 220 17.08 23.73 1.62
C GLN A 220 17.00 22.42 2.41
N GLU A 221 15.99 22.26 3.27
CA GLU A 221 15.76 21.03 4.03
C GLU A 221 15.45 19.85 3.11
N LEU A 222 14.57 20.04 2.12
CA LEU A 222 14.25 19.03 1.11
C LEU A 222 15.49 18.61 0.32
N ALA A 223 16.32 19.58 -0.11
CA ALA A 223 17.55 19.30 -0.83
C ALA A 223 18.55 18.48 0.01
N SER A 224 18.72 18.83 1.29
CA SER A 224 19.59 18.10 2.24
C SER A 224 19.12 16.66 2.48
N ASN A 225 17.81 16.46 2.65
CA ASN A 225 17.22 15.14 2.82
C ASN A 225 17.41 14.25 1.58
N ILE A 226 17.26 14.81 0.38
CA ILE A 226 17.49 14.08 -0.87
C ILE A 226 18.96 13.67 -0.99
N GLU A 227 19.92 14.56 -0.74
CA GLU A 227 21.35 14.24 -0.80
C GLU A 227 21.78 13.19 0.23
N THR A 228 21.21 13.25 1.44
CA THR A 228 21.42 12.22 2.48
C THR A 228 20.97 10.84 1.99
N ASN A 229 19.79 10.75 1.36
CA ASN A 229 19.27 9.51 0.81
C ASN A 229 20.09 9.00 -0.39
N ILE A 230 20.60 9.89 -1.24
CA ILE A 230 21.52 9.53 -2.34
C ILE A 230 22.82 8.95 -1.78
N SER A 231 23.39 9.58 -0.74
CA SER A 231 24.61 9.10 -0.07
C SER A 231 24.41 7.71 0.54
N LEU A 232 23.26 7.48 1.18
CA LEU A 232 22.89 6.17 1.72
C LEU A 232 22.80 5.10 0.61
N CYS A 233 22.15 5.41 -0.51
CA CYS A 233 22.07 4.48 -1.65
C CYS A 233 23.47 4.16 -2.20
N LYS A 234 24.36 5.15 -2.34
CA LYS A 234 25.75 4.93 -2.78
C LYS A 234 26.52 4.00 -1.84
N LYS A 235 26.38 4.20 -0.53
CA LYS A 235 27.01 3.34 0.48
C LYS A 235 26.51 1.90 0.35
N GLN A 236 25.20 1.70 0.29
CA GLN A 236 24.60 0.38 0.13
C GLN A 236 25.03 -0.31 -1.17
N ILE A 237 25.09 0.42 -2.29
CA ILE A 237 25.55 -0.13 -3.57
C ILE A 237 27.01 -0.59 -3.46
N LYS A 238 27.88 0.19 -2.82
CA LYS A 238 29.29 -0.17 -2.65
C LYS A 238 29.44 -1.46 -1.84
N GLU A 239 28.81 -1.52 -0.66
CA GLU A 239 28.85 -2.68 0.23
C GLU A 239 28.31 -3.95 -0.46
N ASN A 240 27.20 -3.82 -1.20
CA ASN A 240 26.61 -4.96 -1.91
C ASN A 240 27.44 -5.40 -3.12
N LYS A 241 28.16 -4.49 -3.81
CA LYS A 241 29.09 -4.87 -4.89
C LYS A 241 30.27 -5.69 -4.37
N GLU A 242 30.78 -5.34 -3.19
CA GLU A 242 31.83 -6.13 -2.52
C GLU A 242 31.30 -7.52 -2.15
N HIS A 243 30.10 -7.60 -1.57
CA HIS A 243 29.45 -8.86 -1.25
C HIS A 243 29.17 -9.72 -2.50
N LEU A 244 28.70 -9.11 -3.60
CA LEU A 244 28.47 -9.79 -4.88
C LEU A 244 29.75 -10.42 -5.43
N SER A 245 30.89 -9.72 -5.33
CA SER A 245 32.19 -10.26 -5.74
C SER A 245 32.58 -11.51 -4.94
N ILE A 246 32.29 -11.54 -3.63
CA ILE A 246 32.50 -12.71 -2.79
C ILE A 246 31.59 -13.86 -3.24
N CYS A 247 30.29 -13.58 -3.46
CA CYS A 247 29.33 -14.58 -3.91
C CYS A 247 29.73 -15.21 -5.26
N GLN A 248 30.22 -14.40 -6.20
CA GLN A 248 30.70 -14.88 -7.51
C GLN A 248 31.94 -15.77 -7.39
N LYS A 249 32.87 -15.46 -6.46
CA LYS A 249 34.03 -16.33 -6.18
C LYS A 249 33.61 -17.67 -5.60
N ILE A 250 32.68 -17.66 -4.65
CA ILE A 250 32.12 -18.89 -4.08
C ILE A 250 31.42 -19.73 -5.16
N LYS A 251 30.62 -19.10 -6.04
CA LYS A 251 29.99 -19.78 -7.18
C LYS A 251 31.01 -20.49 -8.05
N LYS A 252 32.10 -19.81 -8.40
CA LYS A 252 33.18 -20.38 -9.20
C LYS A 252 33.84 -21.58 -8.50
N LEU A 253 34.11 -21.47 -7.20
CA LEU A 253 34.70 -22.58 -6.42
C LEU A 253 33.76 -23.80 -6.35
N ILE A 254 32.46 -23.57 -6.15
CA ILE A 254 31.44 -24.64 -6.16
C ILE A 254 31.43 -25.32 -7.53
N HIS A 255 31.43 -24.54 -8.61
CA HIS A 255 31.44 -25.05 -9.98
C HIS A 255 32.66 -25.95 -10.24
N GLU A 256 33.85 -25.46 -9.90
CA GLU A 256 35.11 -26.20 -10.03
C GLU A 256 35.08 -27.51 -9.23
N LYS A 257 34.58 -27.47 -7.99
CA LYS A 257 34.47 -28.67 -7.14
C LYS A 257 33.45 -29.68 -7.64
N MET A 258 32.32 -29.23 -8.15
CA MET A 258 31.31 -30.12 -8.73
C MET A 258 31.83 -30.82 -9.99
N ILE A 259 32.66 -30.15 -10.80
CA ILE A 259 33.36 -30.78 -11.93
C ILE A 259 34.37 -31.82 -11.44
N GLU A 260 35.21 -31.47 -10.44
CA GLU A 260 36.20 -32.39 -9.86
C GLU A 260 35.56 -33.68 -9.32
N GLU A 261 34.36 -33.58 -8.74
CA GLU A 261 33.60 -34.70 -8.19
C GLU A 261 32.75 -35.44 -9.24
N GLY A 262 32.74 -35.00 -10.51
CA GLY A 262 31.95 -35.60 -11.59
C GLY A 262 30.45 -35.37 -11.47
N LEU A 263 30.04 -34.34 -10.71
CA LEU A 263 28.64 -33.94 -10.51
C LEU A 263 28.13 -33.03 -11.64
N LEU A 264 29.03 -32.47 -12.46
CA LEU A 264 28.73 -31.66 -13.64
C LEU A 264 29.59 -32.09 -14.82
N ASP A 265 29.03 -32.02 -16.02
CA ASP A 265 29.80 -32.19 -17.25
C ASP A 265 30.68 -30.96 -17.51
N ASN A 266 31.92 -31.17 -17.95
CA ASN A 266 32.90 -30.12 -18.31
C ASN A 266 32.43 -29.11 -19.40
N LYS A 267 31.21 -29.25 -19.93
CA LYS A 267 30.64 -28.45 -21.04
C LYS A 267 29.44 -27.57 -20.65
N GLN A 268 28.97 -27.64 -19.40
CA GLN A 268 27.96 -26.73 -18.85
C GLN A 268 28.63 -25.58 -18.09
#